data_AF-A0A5B9VZD8-F1
#
_entry.id   AF-A0A5B9VZD8-F1
#
_cell.length_a   1.000
_cell.length_b   1.000
_cell.length_c   1.000
_cell.angle_alpha   90.00
_cell.angle_beta   90.00
_cell.angle_gamma   90.00
#
_symmetry.space_group_name_H-M   'P 1'
#
loop_
_entity.id
_entity.type
_entity.pdbx_description
1 polymer ?
#
loop_
_entity_poly.entity_id
_entity_poly.type
_entity_poly.pdbx_seq_one_letter_code
_entity_poly.pdbx_strand_id
1 'polypeptide(L)'
;MWTEPGGSTRPKLPALSGVRIFAAVHIYLFHVKQAHDAGLLTFGIIERLPACLTRLMSRGYVSTGFFFELSGFLLAYAYLDGRGRLKMSAGRFWRGRLFRLYPLYLLSLVLLIPAPALLPFTARHATPLEIAGGVATSLTMVQAWFPPFALWWNAPAWALSAFAAFYAAFPLAGRLTLGMDRSRLLRLAGLMAFLAWLPPALYLTVDPYGDAWTVRSIDLGGTWLTVLRFHPLSWLPQFLAGVLLGRWFGLGIDREEIEVRTSAAAPRTSAGDLVMLGMFAGLALVPGIPYVPLRHGLLAPALLVVIVDLARGRGLLAWGLSNHLFARASEASFPLFALQMPAGLWFCVFFVDSAKGSTGQLLGMISWTLGASMLWVGLSSLNAGRIKRAVQEKPRCLNHEPPGPMLSHPIVAARKAYVREDGVAS
;
A
#
# COMPACT_ATOMS: atom_id res chain seq x y z
N MET A 1 11.63 9.45 1.42
CA MET A 1 12.35 10.18 2.48
C MET A 1 11.48 10.32 3.71
N TRP A 2 11.55 9.38 4.67
CA TRP A 2 11.10 9.54 6.07
C TRP A 2 11.81 8.48 6.91
N THR A 3 12.71 8.92 7.78
CA THR A 3 13.33 8.05 8.78
C THR A 3 12.30 7.58 9.79
N GLU A 4 12.26 6.26 9.98
CA GLU A 4 11.50 5.54 11.00
C GLU A 4 11.65 6.22 12.38
N PRO A 5 10.58 6.39 13.17
CA PRO A 5 10.71 6.86 14.55
C PRO A 5 11.34 5.75 15.40
N GLY A 6 12.60 5.97 15.80
CA GLY A 6 13.41 5.02 16.57
C GLY A 6 14.51 4.44 15.69
N GLY A 7 15.78 4.66 16.05
CA GLY A 7 16.94 4.17 15.31
C GLY A 7 16.87 2.66 15.08
N SER A 8 16.36 2.27 13.92
CA SER A 8 16.47 0.90 13.46
C SER A 8 17.92 0.67 13.10
N THR A 9 18.60 -0.20 13.85
CA THR A 9 19.95 -0.69 13.55
C THR A 9 20.00 -1.50 12.26
N ARG A 10 18.84 -1.99 11.79
CA ARG A 10 18.75 -2.79 10.56
C ARG A 10 19.05 -1.95 9.31
N PRO A 11 19.75 -2.52 8.31
CA PRO A 11 20.15 -1.81 7.10
C PRO A 11 18.96 -1.39 6.23
N LYS A 12 19.18 -0.41 5.34
CA LYS A 12 18.18 -0.01 4.34
C LYS A 12 18.08 -1.07 3.24
N LEU A 13 16.90 -1.18 2.63
CA LEU A 13 16.59 -2.14 1.56
C LEU A 13 16.31 -1.38 0.25
N PRO A 14 17.35 -0.87 -0.45
CA PRO A 14 17.18 0.04 -1.58
C PRO A 14 16.51 -0.62 -2.80
N ALA A 15 16.85 -1.87 -3.12
CA ALA A 15 16.22 -2.61 -4.23
C ALA A 15 14.70 -2.77 -4.05
N LEU A 16 14.24 -3.06 -2.83
CA LEU A 16 12.81 -3.09 -2.50
C LEU A 16 12.13 -1.71 -2.57
N SER A 17 12.90 -0.63 -2.41
CA SER A 17 12.39 0.71 -2.68
C SER A 17 12.26 0.91 -4.19
N GLY A 18 13.31 0.64 -4.96
CA GLY A 18 13.34 0.82 -6.41
C GLY A 18 12.30 0.00 -7.17
N VAL A 19 12.09 -1.28 -6.81
CA VAL A 19 11.09 -2.13 -7.49
C VAL A 19 9.66 -1.58 -7.45
N ARG A 20 9.33 -0.77 -6.43
CA ARG A 20 7.97 -0.25 -6.22
C ARG A 20 7.52 0.67 -7.34
N ILE A 21 8.42 1.48 -7.94
CA ILE A 21 8.00 2.35 -9.04
C ILE A 21 7.63 1.52 -10.28
N PHE A 22 8.37 0.44 -10.56
CA PHE A 22 8.07 -0.45 -11.68
C PHE A 22 6.73 -1.17 -11.49
N ALA A 23 6.47 -1.69 -10.29
CA ALA A 23 5.18 -2.29 -9.96
C ALA A 23 4.02 -1.28 -10.05
N ALA A 24 4.23 -0.02 -9.63
CA ALA A 24 3.22 1.02 -9.74
C ALA A 24 2.94 1.42 -11.20
N VAL A 25 4.00 1.56 -12.01
CA VAL A 25 3.87 1.81 -13.45
C VAL A 25 3.17 0.65 -14.16
N HIS A 26 3.45 -0.60 -13.77
CA HIS A 26 2.78 -1.77 -14.33
C HIS A 26 1.26 -1.75 -14.09
N ILE A 27 0.82 -1.39 -12.88
CA ILE A 27 -0.61 -1.18 -12.56
C ILE A 27 -1.18 0.00 -13.36
N TYR A 28 -0.45 1.11 -13.47
CA TYR A 28 -0.92 2.28 -14.20
C TYR A 28 -1.13 1.97 -15.70
N LEU A 29 -0.18 1.31 -16.34
CA LEU A 29 -0.29 0.85 -17.73
C LEU A 29 -1.44 -0.14 -17.90
N PHE A 30 -1.71 -0.97 -16.90
CA PHE A 30 -2.88 -1.83 -16.87
C PHE A 30 -4.19 -1.04 -16.88
N HIS A 31 -4.33 0.01 -16.08
CA HIS A 31 -5.53 0.85 -16.11
C HIS A 31 -5.69 1.63 -17.41
N VAL A 32 -4.59 2.11 -18.00
CA VAL A 32 -4.62 2.72 -19.34
C VAL A 32 -5.10 1.71 -20.37
N LYS A 33 -4.58 0.48 -20.34
CA LYS A 33 -5.03 -0.60 -21.23
C LYS A 33 -6.48 -1.01 -20.99
N GLN A 34 -6.93 -1.03 -19.75
CA GLN A 34 -8.31 -1.34 -19.39
C GLN A 34 -9.28 -0.26 -19.90
N ALA A 35 -8.92 1.02 -19.76
CA ALA A 35 -9.70 2.14 -20.31
C ALA A 35 -9.74 2.11 -21.84
N HIS A 36 -8.64 1.73 -22.49
CA HIS A 36 -8.56 1.50 -23.92
C HIS A 36 -9.50 0.39 -24.38
N ASP A 37 -9.41 -0.79 -23.76
CA ASP A 37 -10.23 -1.95 -24.14
C ASP A 37 -11.73 -1.74 -23.87
N ALA A 38 -12.06 -0.89 -22.89
CA ALA A 38 -13.42 -0.48 -22.58
C ALA A 38 -13.96 0.63 -23.50
N GLY A 39 -13.15 1.13 -24.43
CA GLY A 39 -13.55 2.21 -25.34
C GLY A 39 -13.68 3.59 -24.68
N LEU A 40 -13.21 3.74 -23.44
CA LEU A 40 -13.33 4.99 -22.67
C LEU A 40 -12.32 6.03 -23.15
N LEU A 41 -11.10 5.58 -23.43
CA LEU A 41 -10.03 6.40 -23.98
C LEU A 41 -9.09 5.50 -24.77
N THR A 42 -9.17 5.58 -26.10
CA THR A 42 -8.47 4.69 -27.03
C THR A 42 -7.26 5.37 -27.66
N PHE A 43 -6.24 4.59 -28.01
CA PHE A 43 -4.97 5.09 -28.54
C PHE A 43 -4.43 4.13 -29.59
N GLY A 44 -4.38 4.54 -30.85
CA GLY A 44 -4.00 3.66 -31.96
C GLY A 44 -2.60 3.03 -31.84
N ILE A 45 -1.68 3.60 -31.04
CA ILE A 45 -0.37 2.99 -30.76
C ILE A 45 -0.50 1.69 -29.94
N ILE A 46 -1.47 1.60 -29.03
CA ILE A 46 -1.69 0.40 -28.20
C ILE A 46 -2.12 -0.79 -29.07
N GLU A 47 -2.90 -0.53 -30.11
CA GLU A 47 -3.33 -1.55 -31.08
C GLU A 47 -2.17 -2.08 -31.95
N ARG A 48 -1.11 -1.27 -32.11
CA ARG A 48 0.08 -1.61 -32.92
C ARG A 48 1.21 -2.24 -32.10
N LEU A 49 1.08 -2.31 -30.78
CA LEU A 49 2.11 -2.91 -29.93
C LEU A 49 2.24 -4.42 -30.21
N PRO A 50 3.47 -4.98 -30.17
CA PRO A 50 3.67 -6.41 -30.20
C PRO A 50 2.83 -7.11 -29.13
N ALA A 51 2.28 -8.29 -29.47
CA ALA A 51 1.36 -9.01 -28.60
C ALA A 51 1.93 -9.29 -27.20
N CYS A 52 3.25 -9.44 -27.07
CA CYS A 52 3.93 -9.61 -25.79
C CYS A 52 3.80 -8.38 -24.88
N LEU A 53 3.96 -7.17 -25.42
CA LEU A 53 3.82 -5.93 -24.67
C LEU A 53 2.35 -5.67 -24.31
N THR A 54 1.44 -5.92 -25.24
CA THR A 54 0.00 -5.80 -25.01
C THR A 54 -0.48 -6.72 -23.88
N ARG A 55 0.02 -7.97 -23.83
CA ARG A 55 -0.26 -8.92 -22.74
C ARG A 55 0.35 -8.51 -21.41
N LEU A 56 1.58 -7.96 -21.42
CA LEU A 56 2.18 -7.42 -20.20
C LEU A 56 1.36 -6.27 -19.63
N MET A 57 0.91 -5.34 -20.47
CA MET A 57 0.04 -4.23 -20.05
C MET A 57 -1.30 -4.76 -19.50
N SER A 58 -1.96 -5.69 -20.19
CA SER A 58 -3.27 -6.20 -19.76
C SER A 58 -3.22 -7.02 -18.46
N ARG A 59 -2.03 -7.43 -18.02
CA ARG A 59 -1.82 -8.26 -16.82
C ARG A 59 -1.18 -7.51 -15.66
N GLY A 60 -1.13 -6.18 -15.70
CA GLY A 60 -0.54 -5.37 -14.61
C GLY A 60 -1.24 -5.48 -13.25
N TYR A 61 -2.46 -6.02 -13.20
CA TYR A 61 -3.14 -6.34 -11.95
C TYR A 61 -2.36 -7.32 -11.04
N VAL A 62 -1.43 -8.13 -11.58
CA VAL A 62 -0.60 -9.03 -10.76
C VAL A 62 0.31 -8.29 -9.78
N SER A 63 0.67 -7.04 -10.12
CA SER A 63 1.49 -6.18 -9.27
C SER A 63 0.77 -5.79 -7.97
N THR A 64 -0.56 -5.89 -7.90
CA THR A 64 -1.33 -5.64 -6.67
C THR A 64 -1.00 -6.66 -5.57
N GLY A 65 -0.92 -7.96 -5.91
CA GLY A 65 -0.54 -9.00 -4.96
C GLY A 65 0.87 -8.79 -4.41
N PHE A 66 1.81 -8.42 -5.29
CA PHE A 66 3.17 -8.03 -4.89
C PHE A 66 3.18 -6.89 -3.87
N PHE A 67 2.38 -5.83 -4.08
CA PHE A 67 2.30 -4.73 -3.11
C PHE A 67 1.74 -5.15 -1.75
N PHE A 68 0.81 -6.11 -1.70
CA PHE A 68 0.27 -6.61 -0.43
C PHE A 68 1.31 -7.42 0.35
N GLU A 69 2.02 -8.33 -0.30
CA GLU A 69 3.13 -9.08 0.32
C GLU A 69 4.27 -8.14 0.75
N LEU A 70 4.68 -7.24 -0.14
CA LEU A 70 5.73 -6.28 0.14
C LEU A 70 5.36 -5.36 1.31
N SER A 71 4.10 -4.95 1.41
CA SER A 71 3.61 -4.14 2.53
C SER A 71 3.72 -4.88 3.85
N GLY A 72 3.28 -6.14 3.91
CA GLY A 72 3.45 -6.98 5.09
C GLY A 72 4.91 -7.14 5.49
N PHE A 73 5.78 -7.42 4.51
CA PHE A 73 7.22 -7.56 4.71
C PHE A 73 7.85 -6.30 5.28
N LEU A 74 7.62 -5.15 4.63
CA LEU A 74 8.21 -3.88 5.04
C LEU A 74 7.69 -3.42 6.40
N LEU A 75 6.41 -3.64 6.71
CA LEU A 75 5.87 -3.32 8.02
C LEU A 75 6.51 -4.16 9.12
N ALA A 76 6.61 -5.48 8.94
CA ALA A 76 7.25 -6.35 9.90
C ALA A 76 8.72 -5.97 10.12
N TYR A 77 9.46 -5.72 9.05
CA TYR A 77 10.86 -5.32 9.08
C TYR A 77 11.09 -3.99 9.81
N ALA A 78 10.23 -3.00 9.55
CA ALA A 78 10.30 -1.66 10.12
C ALA A 78 9.85 -1.64 11.59
N TYR A 79 8.68 -2.19 11.87
CA TYR A 79 7.95 -1.94 13.12
C TYR A 79 8.06 -3.04 14.17
N LEU A 80 8.53 -4.24 13.84
CA LEU A 80 8.70 -5.31 14.83
C LEU A 80 10.15 -5.42 15.30
N ASP A 81 10.32 -5.52 16.61
CA ASP A 81 11.60 -5.77 17.26
C ASP A 81 12.07 -7.23 17.10
N GLY A 82 13.23 -7.57 17.67
CA GLY A 82 13.79 -8.92 17.62
C GLY A 82 12.94 -10.00 18.30
N ARG A 83 11.97 -9.63 19.15
CA ARG A 83 11.03 -10.55 19.80
C ARG A 83 9.68 -10.63 19.09
N GLY A 84 9.39 -9.73 18.15
CA GLY A 84 8.12 -9.62 17.43
C GLY A 84 7.16 -8.61 18.06
N ARG A 85 7.61 -7.82 19.03
CA ARG A 85 6.80 -6.76 19.63
C ARG A 85 6.84 -5.52 18.74
N LEU A 86 5.74 -4.78 18.73
CA LEU A 86 5.67 -3.50 18.04
C LEU A 86 6.61 -2.50 18.75
N LYS A 87 7.51 -1.86 18.00
CA LYS A 87 8.48 -0.86 18.51
C LYS A 87 7.81 0.42 19.04
N MET A 88 6.50 0.54 18.90
CA MET A 88 5.69 1.66 19.36
C MET A 88 4.28 1.18 19.75
N SER A 89 3.47 2.06 20.32
CA SER A 89 2.06 1.73 20.60
C SER A 89 1.25 1.58 19.31
N ALA A 90 0.24 0.71 19.34
CA ALA A 90 -0.64 0.47 18.20
C ALA A 90 -1.37 1.77 17.75
N GLY A 91 -1.82 2.59 18.70
CA GLY A 91 -2.43 3.89 18.38
C GLY A 91 -1.50 4.86 17.65
N ARG A 92 -0.21 4.91 18.01
CA ARG A 92 0.79 5.72 17.29
C ARG A 92 1.04 5.17 15.89
N PHE A 93 1.11 3.85 15.77
CA PHE A 93 1.25 3.17 14.48
C PHE A 93 0.07 3.51 13.54
N TRP A 94 -1.17 3.32 13.99
CA TRP A 94 -2.36 3.59 13.18
C TRP A 94 -2.48 5.06 12.77
N ARG A 95 -2.26 6.01 13.71
CA ARG A 95 -2.20 7.44 13.38
C ARG A 95 -1.17 7.71 12.28
N GLY A 96 0.06 7.20 12.43
CA GLY A 96 1.11 7.40 11.44
C GLY A 96 0.77 6.84 10.06
N ARG A 97 0.05 5.71 10.00
CA ARG A 97 -0.44 5.14 8.74
C ARG A 97 -1.57 5.96 8.13
N LEU A 98 -2.52 6.42 8.94
CA LEU A 98 -3.64 7.25 8.51
C LEU A 98 -3.16 8.59 7.92
N PHE A 99 -2.29 9.32 8.63
CA PHE A 99 -1.73 10.59 8.14
C PHE A 99 -0.89 10.44 6.88
N ARG A 100 -0.36 9.24 6.62
CA ARG A 100 0.41 8.95 5.41
C ARG A 100 -0.50 8.74 4.19
N LEU A 101 -1.64 8.07 4.35
CA LEU A 101 -2.52 7.71 3.24
C LEU A 101 -3.62 8.75 3.00
N TYR A 102 -4.30 9.16 4.07
CA TYR A 102 -5.60 9.82 3.99
C TYR A 102 -5.57 11.20 3.33
N PRO A 103 -4.56 12.08 3.55
CA PRO A 103 -4.57 13.41 2.92
C PRO A 103 -4.56 13.35 1.39
N LEU A 104 -3.72 12.49 0.80
CA LEU A 104 -3.67 12.32 -0.65
C LEU A 104 -4.90 11.61 -1.17
N TYR A 105 -5.40 10.62 -0.43
CA TYR A 105 -6.63 9.94 -0.78
C TYR A 105 -7.81 10.92 -0.82
N LEU A 106 -7.99 11.76 0.20
CA LEU A 106 -9.03 12.77 0.24
C LEU A 106 -8.88 13.78 -0.91
N LEU A 107 -7.67 14.25 -1.19
CA LEU A 107 -7.41 15.10 -2.36
C LEU A 107 -7.85 14.41 -3.66
N SER A 108 -7.57 13.11 -3.82
CA SER A 108 -8.00 12.37 -5.01
C SER A 108 -9.53 12.33 -5.17
N LEU A 109 -10.28 12.21 -4.06
CA LEU A 109 -11.74 12.24 -4.08
C LEU A 109 -12.27 13.63 -4.44
N VAL A 110 -11.67 14.68 -3.86
CA VAL A 110 -12.03 16.09 -4.15
C VAL A 110 -11.83 16.40 -5.64
N LEU A 111 -10.70 15.99 -6.20
CA LEU A 111 -10.40 16.20 -7.62
C LEU A 111 -11.35 15.44 -8.56
N LEU A 112 -12.07 14.43 -8.05
CA LEU A 112 -13.05 13.64 -8.80
C LEU A 112 -14.50 14.07 -8.54
N ILE A 113 -14.77 15.08 -7.70
CA ILE A 113 -16.13 15.61 -7.50
C ILE A 113 -16.80 15.97 -8.84
N PRO A 114 -16.13 16.62 -9.80
CA PRO A 114 -16.76 16.95 -11.09
C PRO A 114 -16.96 15.75 -12.02
N ALA A 115 -16.37 14.59 -11.73
CA ALA A 115 -16.32 13.45 -12.65
C ALA A 115 -17.71 12.97 -13.14
N PRO A 116 -18.76 12.88 -12.32
CA PRO A 116 -20.08 12.48 -12.80
C PRO A 116 -20.73 13.46 -13.79
N ALA A 117 -20.34 14.74 -13.75
CA ALA A 117 -20.83 15.75 -14.68
C ALA A 117 -19.98 15.83 -15.97
N LEU A 118 -18.68 15.56 -15.85
CA LEU A 118 -17.71 15.65 -16.94
C LEU A 118 -17.62 14.37 -17.77
N LEU A 119 -17.97 13.23 -17.17
CA LEU A 119 -17.94 11.95 -17.80
C LEU A 119 -19.37 11.41 -17.85
N PRO A 120 -19.91 11.01 -19.01
CA PRO A 120 -21.22 10.36 -19.12
C PRO A 120 -21.17 8.91 -18.61
N PHE A 121 -20.62 8.71 -17.41
CA PHE A 121 -20.52 7.43 -16.72
C PHE A 121 -21.69 7.29 -15.77
N THR A 122 -22.84 6.90 -16.30
CA THR A 122 -23.54 5.71 -15.80
C THR A 122 -24.69 5.35 -16.75
N ALA A 123 -24.83 4.06 -17.06
CA ALA A 123 -26.02 3.53 -17.73
C ALA A 123 -27.28 3.57 -16.83
N ARG A 124 -27.10 3.85 -15.53
CA ARG A 124 -28.16 3.99 -14.53
C ARG A 124 -27.87 5.16 -13.59
N HIS A 125 -28.85 6.02 -13.31
CA HIS A 125 -28.69 7.00 -12.25
C HIS A 125 -28.65 6.28 -10.90
N ALA A 126 -27.64 6.58 -10.09
CA ALA A 126 -27.55 6.04 -8.74
C ALA A 126 -28.68 6.62 -7.87
N THR A 127 -29.29 5.78 -7.03
CA THR A 127 -30.28 6.24 -6.05
C THR A 127 -29.61 7.10 -4.97
N PRO A 128 -30.35 7.98 -4.28
CA PRO A 128 -29.80 8.77 -3.17
C PRO A 128 -29.15 7.92 -2.08
N LEU A 129 -29.68 6.72 -1.81
CA LEU A 129 -29.13 5.79 -0.84
C LEU A 129 -27.79 5.19 -1.30
N GLU A 130 -27.67 4.82 -2.58
CA GLU A 130 -26.40 4.36 -3.15
C GLU A 130 -25.33 5.46 -3.14
N ILE A 131 -25.72 6.70 -3.44
CA ILE A 131 -24.82 7.86 -3.34
C ILE A 131 -24.35 8.04 -1.90
N ALA A 132 -25.27 8.06 -0.94
CA ALA A 132 -24.94 8.19 0.48
C ALA A 132 -24.01 7.06 0.95
N GLY A 133 -24.31 5.80 0.57
CA GLY A 133 -23.49 4.64 0.88
C GLY A 133 -22.11 4.69 0.25
N GLY A 134 -22.02 5.02 -1.04
CA GLY A 134 -20.76 5.16 -1.77
C GLY A 134 -19.88 6.29 -1.22
N VAL A 135 -20.47 7.44 -0.88
CA VAL A 135 -19.77 8.56 -0.22
C VAL A 135 -19.28 8.15 1.16
N ALA A 136 -20.16 7.60 2.00
CA ALA A 136 -19.81 7.21 3.37
C ALA A 136 -18.69 6.16 3.40
N THR A 137 -18.80 5.12 2.58
CA THR A 137 -17.80 4.05 2.51
C THR A 137 -16.47 4.51 1.91
N SER A 138 -16.49 5.44 0.95
CA SER A 138 -15.27 6.05 0.39
C SER A 138 -14.59 6.95 1.43
N LEU A 139 -15.32 7.88 2.07
CA LEU A 139 -14.73 8.77 3.08
C LEU A 139 -14.15 8.00 4.28
N THR A 140 -14.74 6.85 4.65
CA THR A 140 -14.21 5.99 5.71
C THR A 140 -13.17 4.97 5.23
N MET A 141 -12.88 4.94 3.92
CA MET A 141 -11.93 4.02 3.28
C MET A 141 -12.28 2.53 3.50
N VAL A 142 -13.58 2.20 3.54
CA VAL A 142 -14.11 0.82 3.71
C VAL A 142 -14.87 0.32 2.48
N GLN A 143 -14.84 1.05 1.37
CA GLN A 143 -15.60 0.73 0.17
C GLN A 143 -15.28 -0.65 -0.43
N ALA A 144 -14.07 -1.17 -0.25
CA ALA A 144 -13.70 -2.50 -0.75
C ALA A 144 -14.37 -3.66 0.01
N TRP A 145 -14.94 -3.42 1.19
CA TRP A 145 -15.71 -4.42 1.95
C TRP A 145 -17.09 -4.66 1.37
N PHE A 146 -17.60 -3.71 0.57
CA PHE A 146 -18.95 -3.75 0.02
C PHE A 146 -18.87 -3.87 -1.50
N PRO A 147 -19.20 -5.03 -2.10
CA PRO A 147 -19.04 -5.25 -3.54
C PRO A 147 -19.64 -4.14 -4.43
N PRO A 148 -20.85 -3.60 -4.15
CA PRO A 148 -21.42 -2.52 -4.97
C PRO A 148 -20.59 -1.22 -4.95
N PHE A 149 -19.79 -0.99 -3.90
CA PHE A 149 -19.03 0.24 -3.70
C PHE A 149 -17.53 0.07 -3.92
N ALA A 150 -17.05 -1.14 -4.22
CA ALA A 150 -15.62 -1.44 -4.28
C ALA A 150 -14.83 -0.49 -5.21
N LEU A 151 -15.40 -0.11 -6.35
CA LEU A 151 -14.81 0.81 -7.33
C LEU A 151 -15.42 2.22 -7.30
N TRP A 152 -16.21 2.55 -6.28
CA TRP A 152 -16.95 3.80 -6.20
C TRP A 152 -16.00 5.01 -6.11
N TRP A 153 -16.36 6.10 -6.81
CA TRP A 153 -15.69 7.40 -6.83
C TRP A 153 -14.27 7.40 -7.43
N ASN A 154 -13.33 6.68 -6.83
CA ASN A 154 -11.97 6.49 -7.32
C ASN A 154 -11.68 4.99 -7.44
N ALA A 155 -11.92 4.41 -8.62
CA ALA A 155 -11.87 2.97 -8.85
C ALA A 155 -10.56 2.32 -8.37
N PRO A 156 -9.35 2.80 -8.71
CA PRO A 156 -8.12 2.24 -8.16
C PRO A 156 -8.01 2.27 -6.63
N ALA A 157 -8.69 3.20 -5.95
CA ALA A 157 -8.53 3.40 -4.51
C ALA A 157 -9.07 2.26 -3.63
N TRP A 158 -9.75 1.26 -4.21
CA TRP A 158 -10.14 0.02 -3.50
C TRP A 158 -8.95 -0.61 -2.77
N ALA A 159 -7.74 -0.57 -3.35
CA ALA A 159 -6.56 -1.16 -2.71
C ALA A 159 -6.13 -0.40 -1.46
N LEU A 160 -6.43 0.91 -1.37
CA LEU A 160 -6.18 1.71 -0.15
C LEU A 160 -7.11 1.27 0.98
N SER A 161 -8.34 0.89 0.66
CA SER A 161 -9.27 0.28 1.62
C SER A 161 -8.73 -1.06 2.15
N ALA A 162 -8.18 -1.90 1.27
CA ALA A 162 -7.49 -3.12 1.69
C ALA A 162 -6.24 -2.82 2.56
N PHE A 163 -5.41 -1.84 2.18
CA PHE A 163 -4.27 -1.44 3.02
C PHE A 163 -4.69 -0.91 4.39
N ALA A 164 -5.77 -0.14 4.49
CA ALA A 164 -6.30 0.33 5.77
C ALA A 164 -6.69 -0.85 6.67
N ALA A 165 -7.38 -1.86 6.12
CA ALA A 165 -7.70 -3.09 6.83
C ALA A 165 -6.44 -3.85 7.29
N PHE A 166 -5.44 -3.97 6.43
CA PHE A 166 -4.17 -4.64 6.78
C PHE A 166 -3.38 -3.88 7.85
N TYR A 167 -3.39 -2.56 7.81
CA TYR A 167 -2.78 -1.75 8.86
C TYR A 167 -3.53 -1.88 10.19
N ALA A 168 -4.87 -1.97 10.15
CA ALA A 168 -5.64 -2.27 11.35
C ALA A 168 -5.27 -3.63 11.94
N ALA A 169 -5.12 -4.66 11.10
CA ALA A 169 -4.78 -6.03 11.51
C ALA A 169 -3.30 -6.22 11.92
N PHE A 170 -2.38 -5.39 11.43
CA PHE A 170 -0.93 -5.60 11.58
C PHE A 170 -0.44 -5.74 13.03
N PRO A 171 -0.87 -4.92 14.02
CA PRO A 171 -0.43 -5.10 15.40
C PRO A 171 -0.80 -6.48 15.97
N LEU A 172 -1.97 -7.02 15.61
CA LEU A 172 -2.37 -8.37 16.00
C LEU A 172 -1.51 -9.40 15.28
N ALA A 173 -1.30 -9.26 13.96
CA ALA A 173 -0.42 -10.15 13.20
C ALA A 173 1.00 -10.20 13.79
N GLY A 174 1.57 -9.06 14.17
CA GLY A 174 2.86 -8.99 14.86
C GLY A 174 2.85 -9.74 16.20
N ARG A 175 1.82 -9.55 17.03
CA ARG A 175 1.65 -10.29 18.29
C ARG A 175 1.58 -11.81 18.09
N LEU A 176 0.91 -12.26 17.04
CA LEU A 176 0.83 -13.70 16.72
C LEU A 176 2.19 -14.30 16.35
N THR A 177 3.19 -13.49 15.98
CA THR A 177 4.56 -13.97 15.70
C THR A 177 5.48 -13.99 16.93
N LEU A 178 5.00 -13.62 18.11
CA LEU A 178 5.82 -13.55 19.33
C LEU A 178 6.39 -14.93 19.68
N GLY A 179 7.69 -14.97 19.94
CA GLY A 179 8.40 -16.20 20.34
C GLY A 179 8.56 -17.26 19.24
N MET A 180 8.08 -17.00 18.01
CA MET A 180 8.29 -17.93 16.90
C MET A 180 9.75 -17.93 16.44
N ASP A 181 10.29 -19.12 16.18
CA ASP A 181 11.59 -19.29 15.54
C ASP A 181 11.52 -19.02 14.03
N ARG A 182 12.71 -18.95 13.39
CA ARG A 182 12.82 -18.68 11.95
C ARG A 182 12.17 -19.78 11.09
N SER A 183 12.28 -21.03 11.49
CA SER A 183 11.73 -22.17 10.74
C SER A 183 10.21 -22.15 10.71
N ARG A 184 9.56 -21.88 11.84
CA ARG A 184 8.10 -21.73 11.97
C ARG A 184 7.60 -20.53 11.19
N LEU A 185 8.29 -19.40 11.26
CA LEU A 185 7.94 -18.21 10.47
C LEU A 185 7.96 -18.49 8.97
N LEU A 186 9.01 -19.17 8.49
CA LEU A 186 9.15 -19.50 7.07
C LEU A 186 8.08 -20.52 6.60
N ARG A 187 7.82 -21.57 7.39
CA ARG A 187 6.75 -22.54 7.09
C ARG A 187 5.38 -21.86 7.03
N LEU A 188 5.08 -20.98 7.98
CA LEU A 188 3.82 -20.23 7.99
C LEU A 188 3.75 -19.23 6.82
N ALA A 189 4.85 -18.59 6.43
CA ALA A 189 4.87 -17.71 5.26
C ALA A 189 4.52 -18.49 3.99
N GLY A 190 5.11 -19.67 3.80
CA GLY A 190 4.78 -20.58 2.71
C GLY A 190 3.33 -21.06 2.76
N LEU A 191 2.82 -21.42 3.94
CA LEU A 191 1.42 -21.81 4.13
C LEU A 191 0.47 -20.67 3.76
N MET A 192 0.73 -19.43 4.20
CA MET A 192 -0.11 -18.28 3.87
C MET A 192 -0.07 -17.95 2.37
N ALA A 193 1.09 -18.08 1.72
CA ALA A 193 1.21 -17.92 0.28
C ALA A 193 0.44 -19.00 -0.50
N PHE A 194 0.41 -20.23 0.02
CA PHE A 194 -0.41 -21.31 -0.55
C PHE A 194 -1.91 -21.08 -0.31
N LEU A 195 -2.31 -20.70 0.92
CA LEU A 195 -3.71 -20.39 1.25
C LEU A 195 -4.27 -19.20 0.48
N ALA A 196 -3.43 -18.33 -0.09
CA ALA A 196 -3.86 -17.29 -1.01
C ALA A 196 -4.57 -17.83 -2.27
N TRP A 197 -4.39 -19.11 -2.59
CA TRP A 197 -5.06 -19.80 -3.69
C TRP A 197 -6.44 -20.34 -3.33
N LEU A 198 -6.76 -20.44 -2.04
CA LEU A 198 -8.02 -21.03 -1.61
C LEU A 198 -9.25 -20.24 -2.12
N PRO A 199 -9.32 -18.89 -2.00
CA PRO A 199 -10.44 -18.12 -2.53
C PRO A 199 -10.65 -18.27 -4.05
N PRO A 200 -9.63 -18.13 -4.92
CA PRO A 200 -9.82 -18.34 -6.36
C PRO A 200 -10.11 -19.79 -6.71
N ALA A 201 -9.52 -20.78 -6.04
CA ALA A 201 -9.84 -22.19 -6.26
C ALA A 201 -11.33 -22.47 -5.97
N LEU A 202 -11.84 -21.97 -4.85
CA LEU A 202 -13.26 -22.11 -4.50
C LEU A 202 -14.16 -21.46 -5.55
N TYR A 203 -13.82 -20.26 -6.02
CA TYR A 203 -14.58 -19.57 -7.07
C TYR A 203 -14.61 -20.37 -8.37
N LEU A 204 -13.46 -20.92 -8.80
CA LEU A 204 -13.36 -21.75 -10.01
C LEU A 204 -14.13 -23.07 -9.90
N THR A 205 -14.28 -23.63 -8.69
CA THR A 205 -15.03 -24.89 -8.48
C THR A 205 -16.54 -24.69 -8.37
N VAL A 206 -16.97 -23.60 -7.73
CA VAL A 206 -18.40 -23.33 -7.54
C VAL A 206 -18.99 -22.69 -8.79
N ASP A 207 -18.21 -21.83 -9.46
CA ASP A 207 -18.57 -21.09 -10.67
C ASP A 207 -20.02 -20.57 -10.68
N PRO A 208 -20.41 -19.75 -9.67
CA PRO A 208 -21.81 -19.41 -9.43
C PRO A 208 -22.47 -18.62 -10.56
N TYR A 209 -21.68 -18.09 -11.49
CA TYR A 209 -22.14 -17.29 -12.63
C TYR A 209 -21.74 -17.89 -13.99
N GLY A 210 -21.09 -19.06 -14.03
CA GLY A 210 -20.63 -19.71 -15.27
C GLY A 210 -19.52 -18.96 -16.01
N ASP A 211 -18.85 -18.01 -15.33
CA ASP A 211 -17.87 -17.09 -15.92
C ASP A 211 -16.44 -17.32 -15.42
N ALA A 212 -16.22 -18.25 -14.48
CA ALA A 212 -14.97 -18.32 -13.74
C ALA A 212 -13.72 -18.57 -14.60
N TRP A 213 -13.89 -19.24 -15.74
CA TRP A 213 -12.81 -19.56 -16.68
C TRP A 213 -12.72 -18.61 -17.89
N THR A 214 -13.77 -17.85 -18.16
CA THR A 214 -13.89 -17.00 -19.36
C THR A 214 -13.73 -15.51 -19.05
N VAL A 215 -13.91 -15.13 -17.78
CA VAL A 215 -13.87 -13.75 -17.33
C VAL A 215 -12.51 -13.08 -17.59
N ARG A 216 -12.56 -11.82 -17.99
CA ARG A 216 -11.41 -10.98 -18.28
C ARG A 216 -11.32 -9.85 -17.26
N SER A 217 -10.19 -9.16 -17.27
CA SER A 217 -9.93 -8.04 -16.34
C SER A 217 -10.88 -6.86 -16.51
N ILE A 218 -11.49 -6.70 -17.68
CA ILE A 218 -12.44 -5.63 -18.01
C ILE A 218 -13.85 -5.90 -17.46
N ASP A 219 -14.21 -7.17 -17.28
CA ASP A 219 -15.54 -7.54 -16.80
C ASP A 219 -15.62 -7.23 -15.30
N LEU A 220 -16.72 -6.62 -14.85
CA LEU A 220 -17.00 -6.46 -13.42
C LEU A 220 -17.29 -7.83 -12.76
N GLY A 221 -18.01 -8.69 -13.49
CA GLY A 221 -18.48 -10.01 -13.07
C GLY A 221 -19.59 -9.94 -12.03
N GLY A 222 -19.97 -11.11 -11.50
CA GLY A 222 -20.96 -11.21 -10.43
C GLY A 222 -20.45 -10.73 -9.06
N THR A 223 -21.35 -10.70 -8.07
CA THR A 223 -21.05 -10.25 -6.70
C THR A 223 -19.87 -11.01 -6.09
N TRP A 224 -19.82 -12.34 -6.25
CA TRP A 224 -18.75 -13.16 -5.68
C TRP A 224 -17.39 -12.94 -6.37
N LEU A 225 -17.36 -12.65 -7.67
CA LEU A 225 -16.12 -12.24 -8.31
C LEU A 225 -15.64 -10.90 -7.78
N THR A 226 -16.56 -9.97 -7.54
CA THR A 226 -16.26 -8.66 -6.96
C THR A 226 -15.72 -8.78 -5.52
N VAL A 227 -16.32 -9.67 -4.71
CA VAL A 227 -15.81 -10.03 -3.37
C VAL A 227 -14.40 -10.58 -3.48
N LEU A 228 -14.18 -11.58 -4.34
CA LEU A 228 -12.84 -12.15 -4.55
C LEU A 228 -11.84 -11.07 -4.96
N ARG A 229 -12.24 -10.17 -5.86
CA ARG A 229 -11.35 -9.17 -6.44
C ARG A 229 -10.91 -8.09 -5.46
N PHE A 230 -11.80 -7.63 -4.60
CA PHE A 230 -11.60 -6.38 -3.86
C PHE A 230 -11.67 -6.54 -2.35
N HIS A 231 -12.41 -7.53 -1.85
CA HIS A 231 -12.61 -7.68 -0.41
C HIS A 231 -11.27 -7.92 0.30
N PRO A 232 -10.94 -7.17 1.38
CA PRO A 232 -9.64 -7.26 2.02
C PRO A 232 -9.28 -8.67 2.52
N LEU A 233 -10.29 -9.44 2.97
CA LEU A 233 -10.07 -10.83 3.43
C LEU A 233 -9.57 -11.77 2.34
N SER A 234 -9.95 -11.54 1.07
CA SER A 234 -9.48 -12.34 -0.08
C SER A 234 -7.95 -12.21 -0.29
N TRP A 235 -7.37 -11.12 0.21
CA TRP A 235 -5.97 -10.76 0.06
C TRP A 235 -5.16 -10.89 1.35
N LEU A 236 -5.84 -11.12 2.49
CA LEU A 236 -5.22 -11.22 3.81
C LEU A 236 -4.12 -12.29 3.87
N PRO A 237 -4.25 -13.49 3.26
CA PRO A 237 -3.16 -14.47 3.27
C PRO A 237 -1.86 -13.95 2.64
N GLN A 238 -1.93 -13.23 1.51
CA GLN A 238 -0.73 -12.65 0.88
C GLN A 238 -0.07 -11.59 1.78
N PHE A 239 -0.88 -10.71 2.36
CA PHE A 239 -0.35 -9.73 3.33
C PHE A 239 0.34 -10.41 4.53
N LEU A 240 -0.28 -11.44 5.10
CA LEU A 240 0.28 -12.20 6.23
C LEU A 240 1.53 -12.99 5.84
N ALA A 241 1.60 -13.56 4.64
CA ALA A 241 2.80 -14.18 4.10
C ALA A 241 3.97 -13.19 4.09
N GLY A 242 3.70 -11.95 3.65
CA GLY A 242 4.62 -10.83 3.75
C GLY A 242 5.06 -10.52 5.18
N VAL A 243 4.13 -10.39 6.13
CA VAL A 243 4.43 -10.12 7.56
C VAL A 243 5.35 -11.20 8.14
N LEU A 244 5.03 -12.46 7.91
CA LEU A 244 5.81 -13.60 8.39
C LEU A 244 7.21 -13.63 7.77
N LEU A 245 7.32 -13.37 6.46
CA LEU A 245 8.59 -13.30 5.75
C LEU A 245 9.45 -12.11 6.24
N GLY A 246 8.85 -10.94 6.45
CA GLY A 246 9.55 -9.76 6.97
C GLY A 246 10.01 -9.96 8.41
N ARG A 247 9.22 -10.66 9.23
CA ARG A 247 9.61 -11.05 10.59
C ARG A 247 10.75 -12.06 10.58
N TRP A 248 10.68 -13.09 9.73
CA TRP A 248 11.76 -14.04 9.48
C TRP A 248 13.03 -13.28 9.09
N PHE A 249 12.95 -12.41 8.10
CA PHE A 249 14.09 -11.66 7.58
C PHE A 249 14.73 -10.80 8.67
N GLY A 250 13.94 -9.97 9.37
CA GLY A 250 14.42 -9.10 10.44
C GLY A 250 15.09 -9.87 11.58
N LEU A 251 14.55 -11.02 11.99
CA LEU A 251 15.17 -11.89 12.99
C LEU A 251 16.51 -12.46 12.52
N GLY A 252 16.65 -12.72 11.22
CA GLY A 252 17.92 -13.19 10.64
C GLY A 252 19.00 -12.13 10.61
N ILE A 253 18.62 -10.88 10.35
CA ILE A 253 19.53 -9.74 10.47
C ILE A 253 19.99 -9.58 11.91
N ASP A 254 19.05 -9.59 12.87
CA ASP A 254 19.35 -9.38 14.29
C ASP A 254 20.24 -10.50 14.88
N ARG A 255 20.24 -11.69 14.26
CA ARG A 255 21.08 -12.84 14.63
C ARG A 255 22.32 -13.01 13.75
N GLU A 256 22.58 -12.06 12.86
CA GLU A 256 23.71 -12.10 11.91
C GLU A 256 23.70 -13.32 10.95
N GLU A 257 22.56 -14.00 10.82
CA GLU A 257 22.36 -15.13 9.90
C GLU A 257 22.05 -14.68 8.45
N ILE A 258 21.63 -13.42 8.29
CA ILE A 258 21.36 -12.80 6.99
C ILE A 258 22.24 -11.57 6.84
N GLU A 259 22.96 -11.53 5.73
CA GLU A 259 23.70 -10.34 5.31
C GLU A 259 22.93 -9.60 4.21
N VAL A 260 22.88 -8.27 4.29
CA VAL A 260 22.35 -7.40 3.23
C VAL A 260 23.52 -6.82 2.46
N ARG A 261 23.62 -7.19 1.19
CA ARG A 261 24.67 -6.68 0.31
C ARG A 261 24.33 -5.29 -0.20
N THR A 262 25.30 -4.39 -0.06
CA THR A 262 25.23 -3.01 -0.58
C THR A 262 26.33 -2.72 -1.62
N SER A 263 27.18 -3.70 -1.93
CA SER A 263 28.36 -3.55 -2.78
C SER A 263 28.01 -3.32 -4.26
N ALA A 264 28.81 -2.49 -4.92
CA ALA A 264 28.71 -2.15 -6.34
C ALA A 264 29.28 -3.21 -7.29
N ALA A 265 29.90 -4.29 -6.76
CA ALA A 265 30.46 -5.36 -7.57
C ALA A 265 29.40 -6.04 -8.45
N ALA A 266 29.79 -6.43 -9.67
CA ALA A 266 28.89 -7.10 -10.61
C ALA A 266 28.31 -8.38 -9.97
N PRO A 267 26.97 -8.46 -9.78
CA PRO A 267 26.37 -9.59 -9.12
C PRO A 267 26.25 -10.80 -10.05
N ARG A 268 26.28 -12.00 -9.47
CA ARG A 268 25.80 -13.21 -10.16
C ARG A 268 24.27 -13.24 -10.16
N THR A 269 23.70 -13.91 -11.14
CA THR A 269 22.25 -14.18 -11.21
C THR A 269 21.75 -14.86 -9.93
N SER A 270 20.66 -14.35 -9.37
CA SER A 270 20.01 -14.92 -8.18
C SER A 270 18.79 -15.78 -8.56
N ALA A 271 18.23 -16.50 -7.59
CA ALA A 271 16.98 -17.23 -7.80
C ALA A 271 15.83 -16.24 -8.10
N GLY A 272 15.82 -15.09 -7.42
CA GLY A 272 14.89 -13.99 -7.67
C GLY A 272 14.97 -13.44 -9.09
N ASP A 273 16.16 -13.34 -9.69
CA ASP A 273 16.31 -12.91 -11.08
C ASP A 273 15.64 -13.89 -12.05
N LEU A 274 15.90 -15.20 -11.87
CA LEU A 274 15.33 -16.25 -12.71
C LEU A 274 13.80 -16.36 -12.55
N VAL A 275 13.31 -16.25 -11.31
CA VAL A 275 11.88 -16.26 -11.01
C VAL A 275 11.20 -15.05 -11.63
N MET A 276 11.74 -13.85 -11.47
CA MET A 276 11.18 -12.64 -12.07
C MET A 276 11.18 -12.72 -13.60
N LEU A 277 12.28 -13.20 -14.21
CA LEU A 277 12.35 -13.42 -15.65
C LEU A 277 11.29 -14.41 -16.13
N GLY A 278 11.17 -15.56 -15.45
CA GLY A 278 10.16 -16.58 -15.77
C GLY A 278 8.74 -16.06 -15.63
N MET A 279 8.45 -15.28 -14.59
CA MET A 279 7.16 -14.63 -14.38
C MET A 279 6.84 -13.67 -15.53
N PHE A 280 7.72 -12.72 -15.84
CA PHE A 280 7.49 -11.75 -16.92
C PHE A 280 7.44 -12.41 -18.30
N ALA A 281 8.27 -13.43 -18.55
CA ALA A 281 8.19 -14.23 -19.77
C ALA A 281 6.85 -14.96 -19.89
N GLY A 282 6.36 -15.57 -18.80
CA GLY A 282 5.04 -16.21 -18.75
C GLY A 282 3.92 -15.21 -19.03
N LEU A 283 3.94 -14.04 -18.37
CA LEU A 283 2.98 -12.96 -18.59
C LEU A 283 3.02 -12.42 -20.03
N ALA A 284 4.20 -12.36 -20.65
CA ALA A 284 4.37 -11.83 -22.01
C ALA A 284 4.07 -12.85 -23.10
N LEU A 285 4.35 -14.13 -22.89
CA LEU A 285 4.39 -15.14 -23.96
C LEU A 285 3.23 -16.14 -23.90
N VAL A 286 2.64 -16.40 -22.73
CA VAL A 286 1.56 -17.40 -22.59
C VAL A 286 0.20 -16.73 -22.82
N PRO A 287 -0.56 -17.07 -23.88
CA PRO A 287 -1.81 -16.38 -24.19
C PRO A 287 -2.97 -16.76 -23.24
N GLY A 288 -3.07 -18.02 -22.81
CA GLY A 288 -4.25 -18.56 -22.12
C GLY A 288 -4.12 -18.73 -20.61
N ILE A 289 -3.53 -17.77 -19.88
CA ILE A 289 -3.50 -17.86 -18.40
C ILE A 289 -4.88 -17.43 -17.85
N PRO A 290 -5.59 -18.29 -17.08
CA PRO A 290 -6.88 -17.92 -16.51
C PRO A 290 -6.76 -16.70 -15.58
N TYR A 291 -7.68 -15.74 -15.73
CA TYR A 291 -7.63 -14.46 -15.03
C TYR A 291 -7.71 -14.61 -13.50
N VAL A 292 -8.67 -15.40 -13.01
CA VAL A 292 -8.96 -15.57 -11.58
C VAL A 292 -7.74 -16.02 -10.77
N PRO A 293 -7.08 -17.15 -11.09
CA PRO A 293 -5.88 -17.58 -10.36
C PRO A 293 -4.70 -16.64 -10.62
N LEU A 294 -4.52 -16.13 -11.84
CA LEU A 294 -3.41 -15.20 -12.12
C LEU A 294 -3.51 -13.91 -11.30
N ARG A 295 -4.72 -13.41 -11.08
CA ARG A 295 -4.96 -12.22 -10.26
C ARG A 295 -4.77 -12.50 -8.77
N HIS A 296 -5.06 -13.71 -8.31
CA HIS A 296 -5.08 -14.06 -6.89
C HIS A 296 -4.23 -15.28 -6.56
N GLY A 297 -3.13 -15.05 -5.85
CA GLY A 297 -2.37 -16.12 -5.20
C GLY A 297 -1.42 -16.89 -6.11
N LEU A 298 -1.70 -17.05 -7.42
CA LEU A 298 -0.86 -17.86 -8.32
C LEU A 298 0.64 -17.55 -8.20
N LEU A 299 0.97 -16.26 -8.19
CA LEU A 299 2.35 -15.79 -8.16
C LEU A 299 2.89 -15.56 -6.74
N ALA A 300 2.08 -15.74 -5.69
CA ALA A 300 2.45 -15.41 -4.32
C ALA A 300 3.72 -16.12 -3.83
N PRO A 301 3.87 -17.46 -3.95
CA PRO A 301 5.11 -18.13 -3.51
C PRO A 301 6.36 -17.64 -4.27
N ALA A 302 6.22 -17.37 -5.57
CA ALA A 302 7.30 -16.87 -6.41
C ALA A 302 7.73 -15.45 -6.02
N LEU A 303 6.76 -14.59 -5.71
CA LEU A 303 7.01 -13.22 -5.25
C LEU A 303 7.74 -13.18 -3.91
N LEU A 304 7.49 -14.12 -2.98
CA LEU A 304 8.26 -14.21 -1.74
C LEU A 304 9.76 -14.44 -2.00
N VAL A 305 10.11 -15.28 -2.98
CA VAL A 305 11.51 -15.51 -3.37
C VAL A 305 12.15 -14.23 -3.91
N VAL A 306 11.44 -13.54 -4.81
CA VAL A 306 11.88 -12.25 -5.38
C VAL A 306 12.08 -11.21 -4.27
N ILE A 307 11.13 -11.10 -3.32
CA ILE A 307 11.22 -10.15 -2.20
C ILE A 307 12.45 -10.45 -1.34
N VAL A 308 12.75 -11.71 -1.02
CA VAL A 308 13.94 -12.08 -0.24
C VAL A 308 15.23 -11.68 -0.95
N ASP A 309 15.38 -12.02 -2.23
CA ASP A 309 16.62 -11.73 -2.96
C ASP A 309 16.83 -10.23 -3.17
N LEU A 310 15.77 -9.48 -3.48
CA LEU A 310 15.82 -8.02 -3.51
C LEU A 310 16.16 -7.43 -2.13
N ALA A 311 15.59 -7.96 -1.04
CA ALA A 311 15.91 -7.52 0.32
C ALA A 311 17.37 -7.79 0.69
N ARG A 312 17.94 -8.92 0.25
CA ARG A 312 19.35 -9.27 0.48
C ARG A 312 20.34 -8.50 -0.41
N GLY A 313 19.86 -7.76 -1.41
CA GLY A 313 20.74 -7.15 -2.41
C GLY A 313 21.39 -8.19 -3.35
N ARG A 314 20.69 -9.30 -3.64
CA ARG A 314 21.21 -10.41 -4.46
C ARG A 314 20.62 -10.38 -5.87
N GLY A 315 21.49 -10.51 -6.87
CA GLY A 315 21.09 -10.60 -8.27
C GLY A 315 21.24 -9.31 -9.05
N LEU A 316 21.09 -9.42 -10.37
CA LEU A 316 21.16 -8.32 -11.33
C LEU A 316 20.03 -7.31 -11.07
N LEU A 317 18.82 -7.80 -10.76
CA LEU A 317 17.68 -6.93 -10.45
C LEU A 317 17.94 -6.12 -9.19
N ALA A 318 18.42 -6.76 -8.13
CA ALA A 318 18.69 -6.06 -6.87
C ALA A 318 19.76 -4.98 -7.04
N TRP A 319 20.82 -5.26 -7.82
CA TRP A 319 21.86 -4.30 -8.14
C TRP A 319 21.33 -3.11 -8.94
N GLY A 320 20.61 -3.35 -10.04
CA GLY A 320 20.05 -2.27 -10.86
C GLY A 320 19.02 -1.43 -10.11
N LEU A 321 18.13 -2.07 -9.35
CA LEU A 321 17.06 -1.40 -8.59
C LEU A 321 17.55 -0.68 -7.33
N SER A 322 18.79 -0.92 -6.89
CA SER A 322 19.41 -0.21 -5.77
C SER A 322 19.87 1.20 -6.13
N ASN A 323 19.75 1.62 -7.40
CA ASN A 323 20.08 2.97 -7.83
C ASN A 323 19.24 4.03 -7.11
N HIS A 324 19.90 5.10 -6.67
CA HIS A 324 19.27 6.23 -5.96
C HIS A 324 18.15 6.90 -6.78
N LEU A 325 18.23 6.88 -8.12
CA LEU A 325 17.18 7.41 -8.99
C LEU A 325 15.87 6.63 -8.81
N PHE A 326 15.93 5.30 -8.80
CA PHE A 326 14.76 4.47 -8.57
C PHE A 326 14.24 4.59 -7.15
N ALA A 327 15.13 4.73 -6.16
CA ALA A 327 14.73 5.01 -4.79
C ALA A 327 13.93 6.32 -4.67
N ARG A 328 14.39 7.40 -5.33
CA ARG A 328 13.66 8.68 -5.39
C ARG A 328 12.34 8.57 -6.15
N ALA A 329 12.35 7.94 -7.33
CA ALA A 329 11.15 7.72 -8.13
C ALA A 329 10.10 6.88 -7.38
N SER A 330 10.55 5.93 -6.55
CA SER A 330 9.64 5.10 -5.74
C SER A 330 8.79 5.87 -4.74
N GLU A 331 9.20 7.09 -4.37
CA GLU A 331 8.40 7.97 -3.52
C GLU A 331 7.09 8.37 -4.21
N ALA A 332 7.08 8.44 -5.54
CA ALA A 332 5.90 8.71 -6.36
C ALA A 332 4.99 7.49 -6.57
N SER A 333 5.38 6.28 -6.13
CA SER A 333 4.55 5.07 -6.35
C SER A 333 3.15 5.18 -5.74
N PHE A 334 3.05 5.72 -4.53
CA PHE A 334 1.74 5.91 -3.86
C PHE A 334 0.93 7.05 -4.48
N PRO A 335 1.51 8.25 -4.73
CA PRO A 335 0.81 9.29 -5.46
C PRO A 335 0.35 8.89 -6.86
N LEU A 336 1.18 8.17 -7.62
CA LEU A 336 0.80 7.64 -8.94
C LEU A 336 -0.46 6.78 -8.81
N PHE A 337 -0.49 5.90 -7.81
CA PHE A 337 -1.65 5.04 -7.57
C PHE A 337 -2.93 5.82 -7.22
N ALA A 338 -2.84 6.82 -6.33
CA ALA A 338 -3.99 7.60 -5.87
C ALA A 338 -4.47 8.63 -6.91
N LEU A 339 -3.54 9.23 -7.66
CA LEU A 339 -3.80 10.34 -8.56
C LEU A 339 -4.02 9.90 -10.02
N GLN A 340 -3.75 8.65 -10.41
CA GLN A 340 -3.90 8.24 -11.81
C GLN A 340 -5.28 8.55 -12.42
N MET A 341 -6.37 8.32 -11.69
CA MET A 341 -7.71 8.61 -12.19
C MET A 341 -8.00 10.12 -12.23
N PRO A 342 -7.85 10.92 -11.14
CA PRO A 342 -8.10 12.36 -11.23
C PRO A 342 -7.15 13.05 -12.21
N ALA A 343 -5.86 12.70 -12.21
CA ALA A 343 -4.91 13.28 -13.15
C ALA A 343 -5.28 12.94 -14.60
N GLY A 344 -5.68 11.69 -14.87
CA GLY A 344 -6.17 11.26 -16.19
C GLY A 344 -7.44 12.00 -16.60
N LEU A 345 -8.41 12.16 -15.69
CA LEU A 345 -9.63 12.94 -15.94
C LEU A 345 -9.29 14.38 -16.35
N TRP A 346 -8.51 15.09 -15.52
CA TRP A 346 -8.16 16.47 -15.80
C TRP A 346 -7.29 16.62 -17.06
N PHE A 347 -6.43 15.63 -17.35
CA PHE A 347 -5.73 15.60 -18.63
C PHE A 347 -6.70 15.52 -19.81
N CYS A 348 -7.72 14.66 -19.72
CA CYS A 348 -8.72 14.54 -20.77
C CYS A 348 -9.50 15.84 -20.96
N VAL A 349 -9.94 16.47 -19.87
CA VAL A 349 -10.68 17.75 -19.89
C VAL A 349 -9.88 18.86 -20.58
N PHE A 350 -8.57 18.93 -20.37
CA PHE A 350 -7.75 20.02 -20.92
C PHE A 350 -7.15 19.74 -22.30
N PHE A 351 -6.92 18.47 -22.65
CA PHE A 351 -6.07 18.12 -23.80
C PHE A 351 -6.68 17.08 -24.73
N VAL A 352 -7.89 16.60 -24.47
CA VAL A 352 -8.52 15.52 -25.24
C VAL A 352 -9.95 15.91 -25.62
N ASP A 353 -10.13 16.27 -26.88
CA ASP A 353 -11.44 16.67 -27.43
C ASP A 353 -12.31 15.48 -27.89
N SER A 354 -11.75 14.27 -27.91
CA SER A 354 -12.47 13.05 -28.34
C SER A 354 -11.97 11.80 -27.62
N ALA A 355 -12.78 10.75 -27.55
CA ALA A 355 -12.40 9.46 -26.95
C ALA A 355 -11.24 8.73 -27.69
N LYS A 356 -10.80 9.25 -28.85
CA LYS A 356 -9.65 8.75 -29.61
C LYS A 356 -8.45 9.69 -29.41
N GLY A 357 -7.45 9.23 -28.66
CA GLY A 357 -6.21 9.95 -28.40
C GLY A 357 -5.09 9.58 -29.38
N SER A 358 -4.24 10.56 -29.68
CA SER A 358 -2.97 10.41 -30.39
C SER A 358 -1.88 9.79 -29.49
N THR A 359 -0.78 9.33 -30.10
CA THR A 359 0.40 8.87 -29.35
C THR A 359 1.00 9.99 -28.48
N GLY A 360 0.99 11.23 -28.98
CA GLY A 360 1.44 12.40 -28.21
C GLY A 360 0.57 12.63 -26.97
N GLN A 361 -0.75 12.50 -27.08
CA GLN A 361 -1.67 12.61 -25.94
C GLN A 361 -1.47 11.48 -24.92
N LEU A 362 -1.18 10.24 -25.35
CA LEU A 362 -0.83 9.16 -24.43
C LEU A 362 0.43 9.50 -23.61
N LEU A 363 1.51 9.91 -24.29
CA LEU A 363 2.76 10.29 -23.63
C LEU A 363 2.59 11.53 -22.73
N GLY A 364 1.75 12.47 -23.15
CA GLY A 364 1.34 13.64 -22.37
C GLY A 364 0.61 13.24 -21.09
N MET A 365 -0.35 12.31 -21.17
CA MET A 365 -1.12 11.83 -20.02
C MET A 365 -0.23 11.11 -19.00
N ILE A 366 0.69 10.26 -19.48
CA ILE A 366 1.67 9.57 -18.63
C ILE A 366 2.55 10.59 -17.91
N SER A 367 3.11 11.55 -18.66
CA SER A 367 3.96 12.62 -18.12
C SER A 367 3.20 13.51 -17.11
N TRP A 368 1.95 13.87 -17.41
CA TRP A 368 1.07 14.64 -16.56
C TRP A 368 0.81 13.95 -15.23
N THR A 369 0.48 12.66 -15.27
CA THR A 369 0.20 11.85 -14.08
C THR A 369 1.44 11.67 -13.21
N LEU A 370 2.60 11.40 -13.82
CA LEU A 370 3.87 11.31 -13.12
C LEU A 370 4.30 12.66 -12.54
N GLY A 371 4.10 13.75 -13.27
CA GLY A 371 4.36 15.11 -12.81
C GLY A 371 3.54 15.49 -11.58
N ALA A 372 2.22 15.24 -11.61
CA ALA A 372 1.33 15.44 -10.46
C ALA A 372 1.76 14.61 -9.24
N SER A 373 2.20 13.37 -9.49
CA SER A 373 2.71 12.47 -8.45
C SER A 373 4.00 12.98 -7.80
N MET A 374 4.95 13.45 -8.60
CA MET A 374 6.21 14.03 -8.13
C MET A 374 6.01 15.37 -7.43
N LEU A 375 5.08 16.20 -7.91
CA LEU A 375 4.69 17.44 -7.26
C LEU A 375 4.16 17.18 -5.85
N TRP A 376 3.28 16.20 -5.69
CA TRP A 376 2.80 15.80 -4.36
C TRP A 376 3.94 15.36 -3.44
N VAL A 377 4.89 14.55 -3.94
CA VAL A 377 6.08 14.15 -3.17
C VAL A 377 6.84 15.38 -2.68
N GLY A 378 7.11 16.34 -3.57
CA GLY A 378 7.76 17.61 -3.23
C GLY A 378 7.02 18.38 -2.13
N LEU A 379 5.73 18.64 -2.31
CA LEU A 379 4.90 19.37 -1.34
C LEU A 379 4.81 18.66 0.03
N SER A 380 4.69 17.33 0.02
CA SER A 380 4.64 16.53 1.25
C SER A 380 5.97 16.55 2.01
N SER A 381 7.10 16.64 1.30
CA SER A 381 8.43 16.73 1.89
C SER A 381 8.68 18.08 2.58
N LEU A 382 8.15 19.18 2.05
CA LEU A 382 8.25 20.52 2.65
C LEU A 382 7.45 20.62 3.96
N ASN A 383 6.28 20.00 4.00
CA ASN A 383 5.39 20.01 5.17
C ASN A 383 5.73 18.92 6.21
N ALA A 384 6.82 18.22 5.99
CA ALA A 384 7.21 17.05 6.76
C ALA A 384 7.32 17.31 8.27
N GLY A 385 7.95 18.44 8.64
CA GLY A 385 8.17 18.82 10.03
C GLY A 385 6.88 19.16 10.78
N ARG A 386 5.82 19.60 10.08
CA ARG A 386 4.51 19.92 10.67
C ARG A 386 3.71 18.65 10.94
N ILE A 387 3.68 17.73 9.99
CA ILE A 387 2.99 16.43 10.14
C ILE A 387 3.63 15.61 11.26
N LYS A 388 4.97 15.59 11.37
CA LYS A 388 5.68 14.91 12.47
C LYS A 388 5.23 15.38 13.85
N ARG A 389 5.09 16.70 14.05
CA ARG A 389 4.63 17.28 15.32
C ARG A 389 3.21 16.84 15.65
N ALA A 390 2.28 16.91 14.69
CA ALA A 390 0.90 16.47 14.86
C ALA A 390 0.75 14.96 15.19
N VAL A 391 1.67 14.11 14.72
CA VAL A 391 1.70 12.67 15.04
C VAL A 391 2.32 12.39 16.42
N GLN A 392 3.19 13.27 16.92
CA GLN A 392 3.90 13.08 18.18
C GLN A 392 3.18 13.68 19.39
N GLU A 393 2.32 14.69 19.19
CA GLU A 393 1.54 15.26 20.27
C GLU A 393 0.59 14.22 20.89
N LYS A 394 0.67 14.08 22.23
CA LYS A 394 -0.38 13.46 23.05
C LYS A 394 -1.59 14.41 23.02
N PRO A 395 -2.84 13.91 22.99
CA PRO A 395 -3.95 14.76 23.38
C PRO A 395 -3.64 15.26 24.79
N ARG A 396 -3.60 16.58 25.00
CA ARG A 396 -3.57 17.13 26.35
C ARG A 396 -4.84 16.62 27.01
N CYS A 397 -4.71 15.70 27.97
CA CYS A 397 -5.77 15.53 28.95
C CYS A 397 -5.91 16.92 29.58
N LEU A 398 -7.07 17.54 29.37
CA LEU A 398 -7.49 18.65 30.22
C LEU A 398 -7.59 18.04 31.61
N ASN A 399 -6.53 18.22 32.41
CA ASN A 399 -6.61 17.99 33.84
C ASN A 399 -7.64 19.00 34.33
N HIS A 400 -8.88 18.56 34.51
CA HIS A 400 -9.77 19.20 35.44
C HIS A 400 -9.14 19.01 36.82
N GLU A 401 -8.32 19.98 37.23
CA GLU A 401 -8.05 20.17 38.65
C GLU A 401 -9.41 20.43 39.34
N PRO A 402 -9.75 19.70 40.40
CA PRO A 402 -10.91 20.06 41.21
C PRO A 402 -10.66 21.44 41.83
N PRO A 403 -11.68 22.30 41.96
CA PRO A 403 -11.48 23.64 42.52
C PRO A 403 -10.98 23.53 43.96
N GLY A 404 -9.75 24.00 44.19
CA GLY A 404 -9.17 24.15 45.52
C GLY A 404 -9.90 25.23 46.33
N PRO A 405 -9.85 25.18 47.68
CA PRO A 405 -10.64 26.04 48.53
C PRO A 405 -10.17 27.50 48.46
N MET A 406 -11.12 28.43 48.35
CA MET A 406 -10.91 29.87 48.46
C MET A 406 -10.28 30.21 49.82
N LEU A 407 -9.08 30.79 49.80
CA LEU A 407 -8.50 31.47 50.96
C LEU A 407 -8.57 32.98 50.74
N SER A 408 -9.25 33.62 51.69
CA SER A 408 -9.42 35.06 51.85
C SER A 408 -8.09 35.80 52.05
N HIS A 409 -8.01 37.01 51.48
CA HIS A 409 -6.91 37.95 51.60
C HIS A 409 -6.62 38.42 53.06
N PRO A 410 -5.42 38.99 53.29
CA PRO A 410 -4.73 39.02 54.58
C PRO A 410 -4.97 40.31 55.38
N ILE A 411 -4.58 40.32 56.66
CA ILE A 411 -3.91 41.44 57.39
C ILE A 411 -3.81 41.05 58.89
N VAL A 412 -2.60 41.09 59.46
CA VAL A 412 -2.18 41.82 60.68
C VAL A 412 -0.87 41.22 61.22
N ALA A 413 0.04 42.13 61.54
CA ALA A 413 1.42 41.92 61.94
C ALA A 413 1.63 41.61 63.44
N ALA A 414 2.84 41.09 63.72
CA ALA A 414 3.71 41.34 64.87
C ALA A 414 3.25 40.90 66.29
N ARG A 415 4.06 40.03 66.93
CA ARG A 415 4.94 40.39 68.06
C ARG A 415 5.69 39.19 68.69
N LYS A 416 6.97 39.49 69.01
CA LYS A 416 7.76 39.13 70.20
C LYS A 416 8.10 37.66 70.55
N ALA A 417 9.40 37.42 70.42
CA ALA A 417 10.31 36.64 71.26
C ALA A 417 9.88 36.37 72.73
N TYR A 418 10.17 35.16 73.23
CA TYR A 418 11.12 34.90 74.33
C TYR A 418 11.33 33.39 74.60
N VAL A 419 12.61 32.99 74.70
CA VAL A 419 13.24 32.02 75.63
C VAL A 419 13.13 30.49 75.50
N ARG A 420 14.36 29.91 75.42
CA ARG A 420 14.98 28.66 75.93
C ARG A 420 14.10 27.53 76.47
N GLU A 421 14.47 26.29 76.13
CA GLU A 421 15.33 25.35 76.88
C GLU A 421 15.47 24.08 75.99
N ASP A 422 16.67 23.73 75.55
CA ASP A 422 17.59 22.73 76.12
C ASP A 422 17.18 21.26 75.90
N GLY A 423 18.16 20.44 75.47
CA GLY A 423 18.26 19.06 75.94
C GLY A 423 18.02 17.91 74.95
N VAL A 424 19.05 17.58 74.17
CA VAL A 424 19.77 16.28 74.19
C VAL A 424 19.00 14.94 74.07
N ALA A 425 19.50 14.16 73.09
CA ALA A 425 19.70 12.70 73.03
C ALA A 425 18.66 11.77 72.34
N SER A 426 19.28 10.92 71.52
CA SER A 426 18.87 9.69 70.80
C SER A 426 17.87 9.81 69.66
#